data_AF-A0A1F4FED5-F1
#
_entry.id   AF-A0A1F4FED5-F1
#
_cell.length_a   1.000
_cell.length_b   1.000
_cell.length_c   1.000
_cell.angle_alpha   90.00
_cell.angle_beta   90.00
_cell.angle_gamma   90.00
#
_symmetry.space_group_name_H-M   'P 1'
#
loop_
_entity.id
_entity.type
_entity.pdbx_description
1 polymer ?
#
loop_
_entity_poly.entity_id
_entity_poly.type
_entity_poly.pdbx_seq_one_letter_code
_entity_poly.pdbx_strand_id
1 'polypeptide(L)'
;MQKRMMWGALAIVVAGAAAAQKAPQPSPADPKEKAQPAEYRSAFTDYRRYDEPEIADWRAVNDEVARVGGHLGIVRAQREAAKAAPKPPAHGMHNK
;
A
#
# COMPACT_ATOMS: atom_id res chain seq x y z
N MET A 1 45.42 6.40 38.12
CA MET A 1 44.88 7.63 37.49
C MET A 1 43.93 7.35 36.31
N GLN A 2 44.17 6.34 35.48
CA GLN A 2 43.34 6.05 34.28
C GLN A 2 41.85 5.73 34.54
N LYS A 3 41.50 5.01 35.61
CA LYS A 3 40.08 4.67 35.92
C LYS A 3 39.21 5.90 36.18
N ARG A 4 39.75 6.97 36.77
CA ARG A 4 39.04 8.24 37.00
C ARG A 4 38.82 9.02 35.70
N MET A 5 39.80 8.96 34.79
CA MET A 5 39.72 9.57 33.46
C MET A 5 38.66 8.89 32.58
N MET A 6 38.57 7.55 32.65
CA MET A 6 37.62 6.76 31.87
C MET A 6 36.17 6.95 32.33
N TRP A 7 35.94 7.13 33.63
CA TRP A 7 34.62 7.44 34.18
C TRP A 7 34.20 8.89 33.92
N GLY A 8 35.14 9.84 33.94
CA GLY A 8 34.90 11.23 33.54
C GLY A 8 34.51 11.35 32.06
N ALA A 9 35.19 10.61 31.18
CA ALA A 9 34.85 10.58 29.76
C ALA A 9 33.47 9.97 29.50
N LEU A 10 33.10 8.90 30.22
CA LEU A 10 31.78 8.27 30.09
C LEU A 10 30.65 9.20 30.56
N ALA A 11 30.85 9.97 31.63
CA ALA A 11 29.88 10.94 32.12
C ALA A 11 29.61 12.07 31.13
N ILE A 12 30.65 12.53 30.40
CA ILE A 12 30.52 13.57 29.37
C ILE A 12 29.72 13.07 28.16
N VAL A 13 29.93 11.82 27.73
CA VAL A 13 29.19 11.23 26.60
C VAL A 13 27.71 11.04 26.94
N VAL A 14 27.39 10.57 28.15
CA VAL A 14 25.99 10.37 28.58
C VAL A 14 25.25 11.72 28.75
N ALA A 15 25.93 12.75 29.27
CA ALA A 15 25.33 14.09 29.39
C ALA A 15 25.05 14.74 28.03
N GLY A 16 25.93 14.54 27.03
CA GLY A 16 25.74 15.02 25.67
C GLY A 16 24.54 14.38 24.96
N ALA A 17 24.29 13.09 25.20
CA ALA A 17 23.16 12.38 24.61
C ALA A 17 21.80 12.86 25.16
N ALA A 18 21.71 13.19 26.45
CA ALA A 18 20.48 13.66 27.08
C ALA A 18 20.05 15.06 26.59
N ALA A 19 21.00 15.94 26.27
CA ALA A 19 20.70 17.28 25.73
C ALA A 19 20.17 17.23 24.28
N ALA A 20 20.59 16.23 23.48
CA ALA A 20 20.16 16.08 22.10
C ALA A 20 18.72 15.56 21.94
N GLN A 21 18.16 14.93 22.96
CA GLN A 21 16.79 14.37 22.92
C GLN A 21 15.70 15.44 23.11
N LYS A 22 16.06 16.66 23.47
CA LYS A 22 15.12 17.76 23.77
C LYS A 22 15.19 18.84 22.70
N ALA A 23 15.14 18.44 21.43
CA ALA A 23 14.88 19.39 20.36
C ALA A 23 13.51 20.05 20.62
N PRO A 24 13.43 21.39 20.67
CA PRO A 24 12.15 22.08 20.78
C PRO A 24 11.22 21.60 19.67
N GLN A 25 10.13 20.94 20.06
CA GLN A 25 9.04 20.65 19.13
C GLN A 25 8.19 21.92 19.04
N PRO A 26 7.85 22.39 17.83
CA PRO A 26 6.96 23.52 17.69
C PRO A 26 5.64 23.23 18.42
N SER A 27 5.24 24.15 19.28
CA SER A 27 4.00 24.13 20.05
C SER A 27 2.89 24.80 19.24
N PRO A 28 1.90 24.05 18.73
CA PRO A 28 0.81 24.64 17.94
C PRO A 28 -0.04 25.67 18.70
N ALA A 29 0.09 25.73 20.03
CA ALA A 29 -0.62 26.64 20.91
C ALA A 29 0.18 27.90 21.28
N ASP A 30 1.47 28.02 20.91
CA ASP A 30 2.24 29.24 21.16
C ASP A 30 1.94 30.31 20.09
N PRO A 31 1.34 31.47 20.45
CA PRO A 31 1.02 32.53 19.50
C PRO A 31 2.25 33.20 18.87
N LYS A 32 3.45 32.99 19.43
CA LYS A 32 4.71 33.54 18.93
C LYS A 32 5.36 32.66 17.87
N GLU A 33 4.92 31.42 17.74
CA GLU A 33 5.41 30.52 16.69
C GLU A 33 4.77 30.87 15.35
N LYS A 34 5.60 30.98 14.31
CA LYS A 34 5.10 31.18 12.95
C LYS A 34 4.51 29.88 12.43
N ALA A 35 3.22 29.90 12.11
CA ALA A 35 2.58 28.80 11.41
C ALA A 35 3.23 28.59 10.02
N GLN A 36 3.40 27.32 9.64
CA GLN A 36 3.76 26.96 8.27
C GLN A 36 2.64 27.46 7.33
N PRO A 37 2.96 28.08 6.18
CA PRO A 37 1.95 28.47 5.22
C PRO A 37 1.23 27.22 4.68
N ALA A 38 -0.11 27.26 4.66
CA ALA A 38 -0.90 26.19 4.07
C ALA A 38 -0.73 26.21 2.55
N GLU A 39 -0.37 25.06 1.97
CA GLU A 39 -0.39 24.90 0.52
C GLU A 39 -1.85 24.75 0.04
N TYR A 40 -2.32 25.73 -0.73
CA TYR A 40 -3.65 25.64 -1.33
C TYR A 40 -3.61 24.76 -2.58
N ARG A 41 -4.30 23.61 -2.54
CA ARG A 41 -4.59 22.78 -3.72
C ARG A 41 -6.07 22.86 -4.05
N SER A 42 -6.38 23.21 -5.29
CA SER A 42 -7.77 23.27 -5.77
C SER A 42 -8.40 21.87 -5.79
N ALA A 43 -9.68 21.78 -5.44
CA ALA A 43 -10.47 20.56 -5.64
C ALA A 43 -10.59 20.17 -7.12
N PHE A 44 -10.34 21.11 -8.03
CA PHE A 44 -10.37 20.91 -9.47
C PHE A 44 -8.99 20.62 -10.09
N THR A 45 -7.94 20.49 -9.27
CA THR A 45 -6.58 20.21 -9.79
C THR A 45 -6.57 18.99 -10.73
N ASP A 46 -7.37 17.97 -10.42
CA ASP A 46 -7.45 16.73 -11.20
C ASP A 46 -8.81 16.55 -11.88
N TYR A 47 -9.60 17.63 -12.01
CA TYR A 47 -10.90 17.56 -12.65
C TYR A 47 -10.74 17.24 -14.13
N ARG A 48 -11.32 16.12 -14.54
CA ARG A 48 -11.50 15.78 -15.95
C ARG A 48 -12.90 16.19 -16.36
N ARG A 49 -12.99 16.86 -17.51
CA ARG A 49 -14.28 17.12 -18.15
C ARG A 49 -14.94 15.78 -18.44
N TYR A 50 -16.25 15.74 -18.25
CA TYR A 50 -17.05 14.63 -18.72
C TYR A 50 -16.96 14.58 -20.25
N ASP A 51 -16.69 13.39 -20.77
CA ASP A 51 -16.76 13.07 -22.19
C ASP A 51 -17.79 11.96 -22.35
N GLU A 52 -18.65 12.09 -23.37
CA GLU A 52 -19.72 11.13 -23.59
C GLU A 52 -19.08 9.84 -24.13
N PRO A 53 -19.23 8.70 -23.44
CA PRO A 53 -18.69 7.45 -23.93
C PRO A 53 -19.38 7.04 -25.23
N GLU A 54 -18.62 6.44 -26.15
CA GLU A 54 -19.20 5.81 -27.34
C GLU A 54 -20.17 4.70 -26.92
N ILE A 55 -21.42 4.79 -27.39
CA ILE A 55 -22.46 3.80 -27.10
C ILE A 55 -22.27 2.60 -28.03
N ALA A 56 -21.88 1.47 -27.46
CA ALA A 56 -21.79 0.20 -28.19
C ALA A 56 -23.19 -0.33 -28.59
N ASP A 57 -23.26 -1.14 -29.66
CA ASP A 57 -24.49 -1.85 -30.03
C ASP A 57 -24.94 -2.77 -28.90
N TRP A 58 -26.11 -2.45 -28.32
CA TRP A 58 -26.69 -3.16 -27.20
C TRP A 58 -26.85 -4.66 -27.47
N ARG A 59 -27.16 -5.05 -28.72
CA ARG A 59 -27.39 -6.45 -29.07
C ARG A 59 -26.08 -7.21 -29.08
N ALA A 60 -25.07 -6.66 -29.74
CA ALA A 60 -23.74 -7.27 -29.81
C ALA A 60 -23.14 -7.49 -28.41
N VAL A 61 -23.28 -6.50 -27.51
CA VAL A 61 -22.82 -6.63 -26.12
C VAL A 61 -23.58 -7.71 -25.37
N ASN A 62 -24.90 -7.80 -25.55
CA ASN A 62 -25.70 -8.83 -24.90
C ASN A 62 -25.42 -10.23 -25.42
N ASP A 63 -25.20 -10.38 -26.72
CA ASP A 63 -24.84 -11.66 -27.34
C ASP A 63 -23.49 -12.16 -26.80
N GLU A 64 -22.53 -11.26 -26.58
CA GLU A 64 -21.24 -11.59 -25.97
C GLU A 64 -21.39 -12.03 -24.51
N VAL A 65 -22.20 -11.33 -23.71
CA VAL A 65 -22.49 -11.73 -22.32
C VAL A 65 -23.20 -13.08 -22.28
N ALA A 66 -24.14 -13.32 -23.20
CA ALA A 66 -24.83 -14.60 -23.35
C ALA A 66 -23.86 -15.73 -23.71
N ARG A 67 -22.88 -15.48 -24.59
CA ARG A 67 -21.81 -16.43 -24.95
C ARG A 67 -20.96 -16.83 -23.74
N VAL A 68 -20.62 -15.87 -22.87
CA VAL A 68 -19.88 -16.13 -21.63
C VAL A 68 -20.72 -16.94 -20.63
N GLY A 69 -22.05 -16.78 -20.64
CA GLY A 69 -22.98 -17.58 -19.83
C GLY A 69 -22.97 -17.24 -18.33
N GLY A 70 -22.51 -16.05 -17.97
CA GLY A 70 -22.43 -15.56 -16.59
C GLY A 70 -21.57 -16.42 -15.67
N HIS A 71 -21.91 -16.48 -14.39
CA HIS A 71 -21.13 -17.23 -13.38
C HIS A 71 -21.04 -18.73 -13.70
N LEU A 72 -22.13 -19.34 -14.16
CA LEU A 72 -22.17 -20.76 -14.52
C LEU A 72 -21.27 -21.08 -15.71
N GLY A 73 -21.23 -20.22 -16.73
CA GLY A 73 -20.34 -20.40 -17.87
C GLY A 73 -18.86 -20.34 -17.48
N ILE A 74 -18.48 -19.42 -16.59
CA ILE A 74 -17.12 -19.33 -16.03
C ILE A 74 -16.77 -20.60 -15.24
N VAL A 75 -17.65 -21.05 -14.33
CA VAL A 75 -17.42 -22.29 -13.55
C VAL A 75 -17.28 -23.50 -14.45
N ARG A 76 -18.09 -23.58 -15.52
CA ARG A 76 -17.99 -24.66 -16.52
C ARG A 76 -16.66 -24.61 -17.25
N ALA A 77 -16.24 -23.45 -17.74
CA ALA A 77 -14.95 -23.28 -18.42
C ALA A 77 -13.77 -23.67 -17.50
N GLN A 78 -13.81 -23.27 -16.22
CA GLN A 78 -12.81 -23.67 -15.22
C GLN A 78 -12.78 -25.18 -14.98
N ARG A 79 -13.96 -25.83 -14.89
CA ARG A 79 -14.05 -27.29 -14.74
C ARG A 79 -13.47 -28.03 -15.96
N GLU A 80 -13.78 -27.58 -17.16
CA GLU A 80 -13.23 -28.19 -18.38
C GLU A 80 -11.71 -27.95 -18.50
N ALA A 81 -11.22 -26.77 -18.13
CA ALA A 81 -9.79 -26.50 -18.03
C ALA A 81 -9.10 -27.41 -17.00
N ALA A 82 -9.72 -27.64 -15.84
CA ALA A 82 -9.19 -28.53 -14.81
C ALA A 82 -9.17 -30.01 -15.24
N LYS A 83 -10.11 -30.45 -16.08
CA LYS A 83 -10.09 -31.79 -16.68
C LYS A 83 -9.02 -31.95 -17.75
N ALA A 84 -8.74 -30.88 -18.49
CA ALA A 84 -7.69 -30.85 -19.52
C ALA A 84 -6.27 -30.70 -18.93
N ALA A 85 -6.15 -30.33 -17.66
CA ALA A 85 -4.87 -30.21 -16.99
C ALA A 85 -4.19 -31.59 -16.82
N PRO A 86 -2.88 -31.72 -17.11
CA PRO A 86 -2.15 -32.97 -16.89
C PRO A 86 -2.15 -33.32 -15.39
N LYS A 87 -2.38 -34.60 -15.07
CA LYS A 87 -2.32 -35.06 -13.67
C LYS A 87 -0.95 -34.74 -13.06
N PRO A 88 -0.89 -34.13 -11.87
CA PRO A 88 0.38 -33.93 -11.18
C PRO A 88 1.03 -35.29 -10.87
N PRO A 89 2.38 -35.36 -10.83
CA PRO A 89 3.08 -36.61 -10.55
C PRO A 89 2.71 -37.12 -9.16
N ALA A 90 2.34 -38.39 -9.07
CA ALA A 90 2.01 -39.05 -7.81
C ALA A 90 3.23 -38.99 -6.88
N HIS A 91 3.19 -38.11 -5.88
CA HIS A 91 4.18 -38.11 -4.81
C HIS A 91 3.86 -39.31 -3.91
N GLY A 92 4.76 -40.30 -3.94
CA GLY A 92 4.61 -41.55 -3.23
C GLY A 92 4.39 -41.36 -1.74
N MET A 93 3.31 -41.97 -1.23
CA MET A 93 3.11 -42.27 0.18
C MET A 93 4.29 -43.13 0.66
N HIS A 94 5.23 -42.51 1.37
CA HIS A 94 6.17 -43.23 2.23
C HIS A 94 5.56 -43.29 3.62
N ASN A 95 4.84 -44.37 3.89
CA ASN A 95 4.50 -44.74 5.26
C ASN A 95 5.77 -45.33 5.89
N LYS A 96 6.20 -44.72 7.00
CA LYS A 96 7.24 -45.26 7.89
C LYS A 96 6.74 -46.49 8.62
#